data_AF-A0A1I5VGJ7-F1
#
_entry.id   AF-A0A1I5VGJ7-F1
#
_cell.length_a   1.000
_cell.length_b   1.000
_cell.length_c   1.000
_cell.angle_alpha   90.00
_cell.angle_beta   90.00
_cell.angle_gamma   90.00
#
_symmetry.space_group_name_H-M   'P 1'
#
loop_
_entity.id
_entity.type
_entity.pdbx_description
1 polymer ?
#
loop_
_entity_poly.entity_id
_entity_poly.type
_entity_poly.pdbx_seq_one_letter_code
_entity_poly.pdbx_strand_id
1 'polypeptide(L)'
;PEMIEQELWGVLLGYNLLRYQMVEMSRHCPGIYPCEMSFTACTWAILGFINSVSADRSGNIPKYLAELHASALHYVLPHRREERVYPRAIRLKSSKYPIRKKNASQLN
;
A
#
# COMPACT_ATOMS: atom_id res chain seq x y z
N PRO A 1 27.21 6.86 -12.48
CA PRO A 1 26.95 6.45 -13.89
C PRO A 1 25.58 7.00 -14.28
N GLU A 2 25.53 7.83 -15.32
CA GLU A 2 24.39 8.69 -15.68
C GLU A 2 23.06 7.93 -15.85
N MET A 3 23.10 6.72 -16.44
CA MET A 3 21.92 5.90 -16.67
C MET A 3 21.21 5.47 -15.37
N ILE A 4 21.96 5.15 -14.32
CA ILE A 4 21.40 4.75 -13.02
C ILE A 4 20.66 5.92 -12.35
N GLU A 5 21.19 7.14 -12.51
CA GLU A 5 20.55 8.34 -11.98
C GLU A 5 19.22 8.61 -12.70
N GLN A 6 19.19 8.48 -14.03
CA GLN A 6 17.96 8.63 -14.80
C GLN A 6 16.88 7.62 -14.38
N GLU A 7 17.24 6.35 -14.19
CA GLU A 7 16.30 5.32 -13.73
C GLU A 7 15.73 5.67 -12.34
N LEU A 8 16.57 6.11 -11.41
CA LEU A 8 16.15 6.51 -10.07
C LEU A 8 15.18 7.70 -10.12
N TRP A 9 15.48 8.71 -10.93
CA TRP A 9 14.60 9.86 -11.14
C TRP A 9 13.26 9.45 -11.77
N GLY A 10 13.27 8.52 -12.72
CA GLY A 10 12.06 7.99 -13.34
C GLY A 10 11.14 7.31 -12.31
N VAL A 11 11.71 6.47 -11.45
CA VAL A 11 10.96 5.79 -10.37
C VAL A 11 10.41 6.80 -9.36
N LEU A 12 11.23 7.78 -8.94
CA LEU A 12 10.83 8.81 -8.00
C LEU A 12 9.67 9.65 -8.56
N LEU A 13 9.77 10.05 -9.83
CA LEU A 13 8.74 10.82 -10.51
C LEU A 13 7.44 10.03 -10.61
N GLY A 14 7.50 8.77 -11.04
CA GLY A 14 6.33 7.89 -11.13
C GLY A 14 5.63 7.71 -9.78
N TYR A 15 6.39 7.46 -8.72
CA TYR A 15 5.86 7.36 -7.36
C TYR A 15 5.16 8.66 -6.92
N ASN A 16 5.81 9.81 -7.12
CA ASN A 16 5.25 11.09 -6.72
C ASN A 16 3.98 11.45 -7.49
N LEU A 17 3.91 11.14 -8.79
CA LEU A 17 2.72 11.34 -9.60
C LEU A 17 1.55 10.47 -9.14
N LEU A 18 1.80 9.18 -8.88
CA LEU A 18 0.78 8.28 -8.33
C LEU A 18 0.28 8.78 -6.97
N ARG A 19 1.18 9.21 -6.08
CA ARG A 19 0.80 9.72 -4.75
C ARG A 19 0.05 11.04 -4.82
N TYR A 20 0.45 11.94 -5.71
CA TYR A 20 -0.30 13.18 -5.96
C TYR A 20 -1.72 12.87 -6.44
N GLN A 21 -1.88 11.95 -7.39
CA GLN A 21 -3.21 11.58 -7.87
C GLN A 21 -4.06 10.91 -6.78
N MET A 22 -3.47 10.09 -5.89
CA MET A 22 -4.17 9.57 -4.72
C MET A 22 -4.62 10.68 -3.76
N VAL A 23 -3.82 11.75 -3.60
CA VAL A 23 -4.23 12.92 -2.81
C VAL A 23 -5.45 13.58 -3.43
N GLU A 24 -5.45 13.82 -4.74
CA GLU A 24 -6.62 14.36 -5.43
C GLU A 24 -7.85 13.46 -5.28
N MET A 25 -7.69 12.14 -5.49
CA MET A 25 -8.78 11.18 -5.29
C MET A 25 -9.33 11.21 -3.86
N SER A 26 -8.47 11.32 -2.85
CA SER A 26 -8.89 11.40 -1.45
C SER A 26 -9.70 12.67 -1.15
N ARG A 27 -9.45 13.80 -1.84
CA ARG A 27 -10.25 15.03 -1.67
C ARG A 27 -11.69 14.85 -2.09
N HIS A 28 -11.98 13.91 -2.97
CA HIS A 28 -13.34 13.53 -3.37
C HIS A 28 -14.02 12.59 -2.36
N CYS A 29 -13.31 12.15 -1.32
CA CYS A 29 -13.80 11.26 -0.27
C CYS A 29 -13.75 11.97 1.10
N PRO A 30 -14.88 12.44 1.65
CA PRO A 30 -14.87 13.23 2.87
C PRO A 30 -14.34 12.44 4.07
N GLY A 31 -13.32 12.99 4.74
CA GLY A 31 -12.74 12.42 5.96
C GLY A 31 -11.74 11.29 5.74
N ILE A 32 -11.39 10.96 4.49
CA ILE A 32 -10.44 9.89 4.16
C ILE A 32 -9.08 10.50 3.82
N TYR A 33 -8.03 9.99 4.45
CA TYR A 33 -6.66 10.36 4.14
C TYR A 33 -6.12 9.54 2.96
N PRO A 34 -5.19 10.08 2.14
CA PRO A 34 -4.56 9.34 1.05
C PRO A 34 -3.82 8.06 1.50
N CYS A 35 -3.45 7.97 2.78
CA CYS A 35 -2.82 6.81 3.39
C CYS A 35 -3.81 5.69 3.73
N GLU A 36 -5.11 6.00 3.77
CA GLU A 36 -6.19 5.04 4.00
C GLU A 36 -6.71 4.45 2.68
N MET A 37 -6.18 4.90 1.54
CA MET A 37 -6.46 4.32 0.24
C MET A 37 -5.44 3.24 -0.12
N SER A 38 -5.90 2.17 -0.77
CA SER A 38 -5.05 1.07 -1.22
C SER A 38 -4.11 1.55 -2.31
N PHE A 39 -2.80 1.55 -2.04
CA PHE A 39 -1.79 1.96 -3.00
C PHE A 39 -1.84 1.12 -4.30
N THR A 40 -1.93 -0.20 -4.17
CA THR A 40 -1.94 -1.11 -5.33
C THR A 40 -3.20 -0.93 -6.17
N ALA A 41 -4.38 -0.85 -5.54
CA ALA A 41 -5.64 -0.70 -6.26
C ALA A 41 -5.72 0.68 -6.94
N CYS A 42 -5.31 1.75 -6.25
CA CYS A 42 -5.21 3.08 -6.86
C CYS A 42 -4.21 3.10 -8.03
N THR A 43 -3.06 2.44 -7.89
CA THR A 43 -2.06 2.37 -8.97
C THR A 43 -2.65 1.73 -10.22
N TRP A 44 -3.36 0.61 -10.09
CA TRP A 44 -4.05 -0.02 -11.22
C TRP A 44 -5.11 0.89 -11.85
N ALA A 45 -5.88 1.61 -11.04
CA ALA A 45 -6.89 2.54 -11.52
C ALA A 45 -6.27 3.71 -12.31
N ILE A 46 -5.19 4.30 -11.77
CA ILE A 46 -4.48 5.42 -12.40
C ILE A 46 -3.79 4.96 -13.69
N LEU A 47 -3.15 3.79 -13.69
CA LEU A 47 -2.56 3.22 -14.90
C LEU A 47 -3.64 2.91 -15.94
N GLY A 48 -4.80 2.41 -15.51
CA GLY A 48 -5.97 2.22 -16.36
C GLY A 48 -6.41 3.53 -17.01
N PHE A 49 -6.54 4.60 -16.23
CA PHE A 49 -6.81 5.96 -16.73
C PHE A 49 -5.78 6.43 -17.77
N ILE A 50 -4.49 6.30 -17.48
CA ILE A 50 -3.40 6.71 -18.39
C ILE A 50 -3.50 5.93 -19.71
N ASN A 51 -3.75 4.62 -19.64
CA ASN A 51 -3.90 3.77 -20.82
C ASN A 51 -5.15 4.15 -21.64
N SER A 52 -6.28 4.41 -20.98
CA SER A 52 -7.52 4.84 -21.64
C SER A 52 -7.34 6.19 -22.34
N VAL A 53 -6.70 7.16 -21.68
CA VAL A 53 -6.38 8.47 -22.26
C VAL A 53 -5.43 8.34 -23.44
N SER A 54 -4.42 7.46 -23.35
CA SER A 54 -3.43 7.27 -24.41
C SER A 54 -4.03 6.64 -25.67
N ALA A 55 -5.10 5.84 -25.52
CA ALA A 55 -5.78 5.18 -26.63
C ALA A 55 -6.88 6.03 -27.28
N ASP A 56 -7.37 7.07 -26.61
CA ASP A 56 -8.52 7.88 -27.05
C ASP A 56 -8.13 9.33 -27.40
N ARG A 57 -9.10 10.13 -27.84
CA ARG A 57 -8.92 11.55 -28.15
C ARG A 57 -8.64 12.36 -26.90
N SER A 58 -7.70 13.31 -26.99
CA SER A 58 -7.31 14.19 -25.89
C SER A 58 -8.46 15.01 -25.27
N GLY A 59 -9.54 15.26 -26.02
CA GLY A 59 -10.74 15.94 -25.51
C GLY A 59 -11.48 15.16 -24.41
N ASN A 60 -11.25 13.85 -24.28
CA ASN A 60 -11.91 12.99 -23.29
C ASN A 60 -11.15 12.89 -21.96
N ILE A 61 -9.96 13.50 -21.85
CA ILE A 61 -9.14 13.48 -20.63
C ILE A 61 -9.93 13.93 -19.39
N PRO A 62 -10.66 15.07 -19.41
CA PRO A 62 -11.40 15.51 -18.23
C PRO A 62 -12.50 14.53 -17.81
N LYS A 63 -13.11 13.85 -18.78
CA LYS A 63 -14.14 12.84 -18.55
C LYS A 63 -13.57 11.62 -17.82
N TYR A 64 -12.48 11.05 -18.35
CA TYR A 64 -11.81 9.91 -17.72
C TYR A 64 -11.27 10.25 -16.33
N LEU A 65 -10.79 11.47 -16.13
CA LEU A 65 -10.33 11.94 -14.83
C LEU A 65 -11.48 12.07 -13.83
N ALA A 66 -12.63 12.59 -14.26
CA ALA A 66 -13.84 12.63 -13.44
C ALA A 66 -14.36 11.22 -13.07
N GLU A 67 -14.30 10.27 -14.00
CA GLU A 67 -14.65 8.86 -13.74
C GLU A 67 -13.70 8.21 -12.72
N LEU A 68 -12.39 8.46 -12.84
CA LEU A 68 -11.39 8.03 -11.88
C LEU A 68 -11.67 8.59 -10.48
N HIS A 69 -12.00 9.88 -10.38
CA HIS A 69 -12.36 10.53 -9.11
C HIS A 69 -13.67 10.00 -8.53
N ALA A 70 -14.70 9.78 -9.37
CA ALA A 70 -15.97 9.20 -8.93
C ALA A 70 -15.80 7.77 -8.36
N SER A 71 -14.84 7.00 -8.88
CA SER A 71 -14.53 5.66 -8.38
C SER A 71 -13.67 5.64 -7.11
N ALA A 72 -13.20 6.79 -6.60
CA ALA A 72 -12.25 6.88 -5.49
C ALA A 72 -12.67 6.10 -4.23
N LEU A 73 -13.95 6.11 -3.88
CA LEU A 73 -14.49 5.42 -2.70
C LEU A 73 -14.23 3.89 -2.72
N HIS A 74 -14.13 3.27 -3.89
CA HIS A 74 -13.90 1.83 -4.02
C HIS A 74 -12.48 1.42 -3.60
N TYR A 75 -11.55 2.37 -3.57
CA TYR A 75 -10.15 2.11 -3.26
C TYR A 75 -9.79 2.40 -1.80
N VAL A 76 -10.76 2.81 -0.99
CA VAL A 76 -10.59 3.04 0.44
C VAL A 76 -10.40 1.69 1.14
N LEU A 77 -9.36 1.59 1.96
CA LEU A 77 -9.11 0.39 2.76
C LEU A 77 -10.17 0.27 3.86
N PRO A 78 -10.59 -0.96 4.19
CA PRO A 78 -11.44 -1.17 5.35
C PRO A 78 -10.71 -0.71 6.61
N HIS A 79 -11.47 -0.15 7.56
CA HIS A 79 -10.92 0.24 8.85
C HIS A 79 -10.24 -0.95 9.54
N ARG A 80 -9.23 -0.65 10.35
CA ARG A 80 -8.50 -1.67 11.11
C ARG A 80 -9.50 -2.44 11.97
N ARG A 81 -9.47 -3.76 11.83
CA ARG A 81 -10.28 -4.69 12.64
C ARG A 81 -9.82 -4.64 14.10
N GLU A 82 -10.66 -4.10 14.98
CA GLU A 82 -10.38 -3.98 16.40
C GLU A 82 -10.46 -5.34 17.12
N GLU A 83 -11.25 -6.28 16.60
CA GLU A 83 -11.43 -7.60 17.19
C GLU A 83 -10.20 -8.51 17.04
N ARG A 84 -9.25 -8.16 16.17
CA ARG A 84 -8.05 -8.96 15.87
C ARG A 84 -6.80 -8.47 16.60
N VAL A 85 -6.90 -8.37 17.92
CA VAL A 85 -5.76 -8.04 18.79
C VAL A 85 -5.31 -9.31 19.50
N TYR A 86 -4.19 -9.86 19.04
CA TYR A 86 -3.52 -10.99 19.69
C TYR A 86 -2.28 -10.48 20.44
N PRO A 87 -1.96 -11.02 21.63
CA PRO A 87 -0.69 -10.69 22.29
C PRO A 87 0.47 -11.11 21.38
N ARG A 88 1.53 -10.30 21.35
CA ARG A 88 2.73 -10.61 20.57
C ARG A 88 3.36 -11.91 21.10
N ALA A 89 3.13 -13.01 20.39
CA ALA A 89 3.73 -14.30 20.71
C ALA A 89 5.05 -14.46 19.94
N ILE A 90 6.16 -14.58 20.67
CA ILE A 90 7.45 -14.94 20.08
C ILE A 90 7.52 -16.46 20.07
N ARG A 91 7.58 -17.07 18.89
CA ARG A 91 7.90 -18.49 18.79
C ARG A 91 9.35 -18.67 19.25
N LEU A 92 9.53 -19.34 20.39
CA LEU A 92 10.86 -19.68 20.88
C LEU A 92 11.60 -20.48 19.79
N LYS A 93 12.84 -20.10 19.50
CA LYS A 93 13.71 -20.85 18.60
C LYS A 93 13.92 -22.24 19.20
N SER A 94 13.81 -23.29 18.39
CA SER A 94 14.15 -24.64 18.86
C SER A 94 15.62 -24.66 19.30
N SER A 95 15.87 -25.19 20.50
CA SER A 95 17.23 -25.42 20.96
C SER A 95 17.86 -26.52 20.10
N LYS A 96 19.12 -26.32 19.67
CA LYS A 96 19.88 -27.33 18.91
C LYS A 96 20.16 -28.58 19.74
N TYR A 97 20.18 -28.45 21.07
CA TYR A 97 20.52 -29.52 22.00
C TYR A 97 19.46 -29.67 23.11
N PRO A 98 19.25 -30.88 23.64
CA PRO A 98 18.28 -31.11 24.72
C PRO A 98 18.64 -30.28 25.96
N ILE A 99 17.64 -29.61 26.53
CA ILE A 99 17.79 -28.82 27.75
C ILE A 99 17.94 -29.78 28.92
N ARG A 100 19.07 -29.72 29.61
CA ARG A 100 19.35 -30.55 30.80
C ARG A 100 18.48 -30.03 31.96
N LYS A 101 17.37 -30.71 32.25
CA LYS A 101 16.55 -30.43 33.45
C LYS A 101 17.38 -30.83 34.68
N LYS A 102 17.84 -29.87 35.48
CA LYS A 102 18.43 -30.17 36.79
C LYS A 102 17.28 -30.65 37.68
N ASN A 103 17.29 -31.94 38.03
CA ASN A 103 16.39 -32.48 39.06
C ASN A 103 16.80 -31.86 40.39
N ALA A 104 15.99 -30.94 40.92
CA ALA A 104 16.20 -30.31 42.23
C ALA A 104 16.01 -31.28 43.42
N SER A 105 15.77 -32.56 43.16
CA SER A 105 15.46 -33.60 44.13
C SER A 105 16.68 -34.41 44.62
N GLN A 106 17.92 -33.98 44.34
CA GLN A 106 19.15 -34.66 44.82
C GLN A 106 19.99 -33.83 45.80
N LEU A 107 19.39 -32.83 46.46
CA LEU A 107 19.96 -32.19 47.64
C LEU A 107 19.19 -32.67 48.87
N ASN A 108 19.55 -33.86 49.35
CA ASN A 108 19.34 -34.34 50.73
C ASN A 108 20.34 -35.45 50.99
#